data_AF-A0A3L6TSN2-F1
#
_entry.id   AF-A0A3L6TSN2-F1
#
_cell.length_a   1.000
_cell.length_b   1.000
_cell.length_c   1.000
_cell.angle_alpha   90.00
_cell.angle_beta   90.00
_cell.angle_gamma   90.00
#
_symmetry.space_group_name_H-M   'P 1'
#
loop_
_entity.id
_entity.type
_entity.pdbx_description
1 polymer ?
#
loop_
_entity_poly.entity_id
_entity_poly.type
_entity_poly.pdbx_seq_one_letter_code
_entity_poly.pdbx_strand_id
1 'polypeptide(L)'
;MRRSVLPLLVAALVAVAAFSAWADAAWTPIGNPRSPVIRQIGNFAVIVYSNADPRKPRPLALVDVVRGETQPAGSGVTDYRLVLNVRNTATGSTGLYQCVVRGKPGSRATTWELHGFAQYKQAAV
;
A
#
# COMPACT_ATOMS: atom_id res chain seq x y z
N MET A 1 31.71 64.72 6.38
CA MET A 1 31.16 63.98 5.21
C MET A 1 30.65 62.63 5.69
N ARG A 2 29.38 62.34 5.42
CA ARG A 2 28.72 61.07 5.74
C ARG A 2 29.23 59.97 4.80
N ARG A 3 29.50 58.77 5.34
CA ARG A 3 29.04 57.47 4.82
C ARG A 3 29.49 56.34 5.73
N SER A 4 28.52 55.89 6.53
CA SER A 4 28.35 54.53 7.06
C SER A 4 28.35 53.52 5.87
N VAL A 5 28.53 52.20 5.97
CA VAL A 5 27.86 51.23 6.85
C VAL A 5 28.51 49.84 6.70
N LEU A 6 28.48 49.11 7.81
CA LEU A 6 28.31 47.67 8.01
C LEU A 6 29.38 46.63 7.58
N PRO A 7 29.71 45.69 8.49
CA PRO A 7 30.61 44.57 8.27
C PRO A 7 29.95 43.52 7.38
N LEU A 8 30.74 42.84 6.55
CA LEU A 8 30.28 41.72 5.74
C LEU A 8 29.66 40.64 6.65
N LEU A 9 28.34 40.54 6.52
CA LEU A 9 27.48 39.55 7.14
C LEU A 9 27.86 38.13 6.72
N VAL A 10 28.07 37.29 7.74
CA VAL A 10 27.49 35.95 7.91
C VAL A 10 27.55 35.05 6.67
N ALA A 11 28.55 34.17 6.66
CA ALA A 11 28.52 32.92 5.91
C ALA A 11 27.33 32.08 6.40
N ALA A 12 26.16 32.27 5.77
CA ALA A 12 24.99 31.46 5.98
C ALA A 12 25.23 30.09 5.35
N LEU A 13 25.51 29.12 6.22
CA LEU A 13 25.52 27.69 5.98
C LEU A 13 24.22 27.28 5.27
N VAL A 14 24.26 27.10 3.94
CA VAL A 14 23.14 26.49 3.20
C VAL A 14 23.22 24.99 3.44
N ALA A 15 22.77 24.56 4.62
CA ALA A 15 22.34 23.18 4.81
C ALA A 15 21.04 23.02 4.03
N VAL A 16 21.12 22.45 2.82
CA VAL A 16 19.95 21.96 2.09
C VAL A 16 19.40 20.78 2.90
N ALA A 17 18.56 21.10 3.88
CA ALA A 17 17.68 20.16 4.53
C ALA A 17 16.60 19.77 3.52
N ALA A 18 16.92 18.85 2.61
CA ALA A 18 15.93 18.11 1.84
C ALA A 18 15.24 17.10 2.79
N PHE A 19 14.49 17.61 3.76
CA PHE A 19 13.67 16.81 4.66
C PHE A 19 12.20 16.89 4.22
N SER A 20 11.80 15.82 3.54
CA SER A 20 10.49 15.17 3.68
C SER A 20 9.24 15.97 3.30
N ALA A 21 9.10 16.34 2.03
CA ALA A 21 7.80 16.59 1.43
C ALA A 21 7.17 15.29 0.89
N TRP A 22 7.02 14.28 1.75
CA TRP A 22 5.99 13.26 1.52
C TRP A 22 4.67 13.85 2.03
N ALA A 23 4.05 14.73 1.26
CA ALA A 23 2.62 14.92 1.44
C ALA A 23 2.00 13.52 1.38
N ASP A 24 1.26 13.08 2.40
CA ASP A 24 0.53 11.81 2.37
C ASP A 24 -0.24 11.76 1.05
N ALA A 25 0.28 11.00 0.08
CA ALA A 25 -0.23 11.08 -1.27
C ALA A 25 -1.70 10.62 -1.26
N ALA A 26 -2.58 11.29 -1.99
CA ALA A 26 -3.99 10.90 -1.95
C ALA A 26 -4.18 9.47 -2.52
N TRP A 27 -5.02 8.68 -1.86
CA TRP A 27 -5.45 7.39 -2.39
C TRP A 27 -6.21 7.61 -3.70
N THR A 28 -5.78 6.95 -4.76
CA THR A 28 -6.35 7.06 -6.11
C THR A 28 -7.05 5.76 -6.48
N PRO A 29 -8.32 5.78 -6.93
CA PRO A 29 -9.01 4.56 -7.35
C PRO A 29 -8.30 3.82 -8.47
N ILE A 30 -8.24 2.49 -8.37
CA ILE A 30 -7.72 1.62 -9.43
C ILE A 30 -8.76 1.51 -10.53
N GLY A 31 -8.38 1.91 -11.76
CA GLY A 31 -9.29 1.88 -12.91
C GLY A 31 -9.74 0.47 -13.33
N ASN A 32 -8.84 -0.53 -13.26
CA ASN A 32 -9.18 -1.93 -13.56
C ASN A 32 -8.72 -2.88 -12.45
N PRO A 33 -9.58 -3.20 -11.47
CA PRO A 33 -9.24 -4.11 -10.37
C PRO A 33 -9.03 -5.56 -10.84
N ARG A 34 -9.52 -5.93 -12.03
CA ARG A 34 -9.36 -7.28 -12.60
C ARG A 34 -8.09 -7.45 -13.43
N SER A 35 -7.27 -6.40 -13.54
CA SER A 35 -6.00 -6.51 -14.26
C SER A 35 -5.11 -7.60 -13.62
N PRO A 36 -4.29 -8.31 -14.43
CA PRO A 36 -3.48 -9.42 -13.92
C PRO A 36 -2.58 -9.04 -12.74
N VAL A 37 -2.00 -7.83 -12.76
CA VAL A 37 -1.14 -7.33 -11.68
C VAL A 37 -1.93 -7.15 -10.38
N ILE A 38 -3.11 -6.53 -10.43
CA ILE A 38 -3.91 -6.30 -9.23
C ILE A 38 -4.45 -7.62 -8.66
N ARG A 39 -4.82 -8.58 -9.52
CA ARG A 39 -5.18 -9.94 -9.09
C ARG A 39 -4.00 -10.68 -8.45
N GLN A 40 -2.78 -10.52 -8.96
CA GLN A 40 -1.58 -11.09 -8.36
C GLN A 40 -1.34 -10.51 -6.96
N ILE A 41 -1.51 -9.20 -6.77
CA ILE A 41 -1.38 -8.53 -5.46
C ILE A 41 -2.45 -9.05 -4.48
N GLY A 42 -3.69 -9.19 -4.93
CA GLY A 42 -4.76 -9.80 -4.14
C GLY A 42 -4.46 -11.26 -3.74
N ASN A 43 -3.94 -12.06 -4.67
CA ASN A 43 -3.55 -13.44 -4.42
C ASN A 43 -2.41 -13.52 -3.41
N PHE A 44 -1.39 -12.68 -3.56
CA PHE A 44 -0.30 -12.57 -2.59
C PHE A 44 -0.83 -12.29 -1.19
N ALA A 45 -1.72 -11.30 -1.03
CA ALA A 45 -2.30 -10.96 0.26
C ALA A 45 -3.07 -12.14 0.89
N VAL A 46 -3.89 -12.85 0.10
CA VAL A 46 -4.61 -14.04 0.57
C VAL A 46 -3.65 -15.15 0.97
N ILE A 47 -2.62 -15.46 0.16
CA ILE A 47 -1.65 -16.53 0.46
C ILE A 47 -0.88 -16.22 1.75
N VAL A 48 -0.38 -15.00 1.90
CA VAL A 48 0.37 -14.59 3.10
C VAL A 48 -0.52 -14.68 4.32
N TYR A 49 -1.76 -14.16 4.26
CA TYR A 49 -2.68 -14.24 5.38
C TYR A 49 -3.10 -15.68 5.69
N SER A 50 -3.40 -16.48 4.66
CA SER A 50 -3.77 -17.89 4.81
C SER A 50 -2.71 -18.70 5.54
N ASN A 51 -1.43 -18.40 5.30
CA ASN A 51 -0.30 -19.15 5.84
C ASN A 51 0.44 -18.43 6.99
N ALA A 52 -0.12 -17.33 7.53
CA ALA A 52 0.57 -16.55 8.57
C ALA A 52 0.81 -17.34 9.87
N ASP A 53 -0.04 -18.33 10.19
CA ASP A 53 0.25 -19.35 11.21
C ASP A 53 0.52 -20.69 10.51
N PRO A 54 1.79 -21.14 10.43
CA PRO A 54 2.16 -22.39 9.77
C PRO A 54 1.51 -23.64 10.39
N ARG A 55 1.08 -23.57 11.65
CA ARG A 55 0.43 -24.70 12.34
C ARG A 55 -1.08 -24.74 12.10
N LYS A 56 -1.67 -23.62 11.67
CA LYS A 56 -3.11 -23.46 11.49
C LYS A 56 -3.40 -22.66 10.21
N PRO A 57 -3.06 -23.21 9.03
CA PRO A 57 -3.34 -22.53 7.78
C PRO A 57 -4.84 -22.31 7.62
N ARG A 58 -5.22 -21.12 7.21
CA ARG A 58 -6.60 -20.78 6.91
C ARG A 58 -6.89 -21.19 5.45
N PRO A 59 -7.95 -21.96 5.20
CA PRO A 59 -8.29 -22.44 3.85
C PRO A 59 -8.95 -21.32 3.05
N LEU A 60 -8.23 -20.24 2.71
CA LEU A 60 -8.77 -19.10 1.96
C LEU A 60 -8.18 -19.02 0.55
N ALA A 61 -9.04 -18.69 -0.41
CA ALA A 61 -8.67 -18.47 -1.80
C ALA A 61 -9.32 -17.18 -2.33
N LEU A 62 -8.57 -16.42 -3.13
CA LEU A 62 -9.12 -15.25 -3.81
C LEU A 62 -10.15 -15.69 -4.85
N VAL A 63 -11.31 -15.06 -4.85
CA VAL A 63 -12.31 -15.16 -5.93
C VAL A 63 -12.09 -14.03 -6.92
N ASP A 64 -12.16 -12.78 -6.43
CA ASP A 64 -11.98 -11.59 -7.26
C ASP A 64 -11.49 -10.39 -6.43
N VAL A 65 -10.96 -9.38 -7.11
CA VAL A 65 -10.71 -8.05 -6.52
C VAL A 65 -11.90 -7.17 -6.88
N VAL A 66 -12.67 -6.77 -5.87
CA VAL A 66 -13.92 -6.00 -6.07
C VAL A 66 -13.60 -4.57 -6.45
N ARG A 67 -12.68 -3.95 -5.73
CA ARG A 67 -12.19 -2.59 -5.95
C ARG A 67 -10.86 -2.39 -5.23
N GLY A 68 -10.20 -1.28 -5.52
CA GLY A 68 -9.04 -0.88 -4.73
C GLY A 68 -8.57 0.51 -5.07
N GLU A 69 -7.60 0.95 -4.29
CA GLU A 69 -6.97 2.26 -4.36
C GLU A 69 -5.46 2.09 -4.29
N THR A 70 -4.72 3.04 -4.88
CA THR A 70 -3.27 3.11 -4.80
C THR A 70 -2.80 4.42 -4.19
N GLN A 71 -1.68 4.36 -3.50
CA GLN A 71 -0.99 5.52 -2.96
C GLN A 71 0.51 5.39 -3.25
N PRO A 72 1.15 6.38 -3.89
CA PRO A 72 2.61 6.42 -3.99
C PRO A 72 3.26 6.45 -2.60
N ALA A 73 4.21 5.55 -2.35
CA ALA A 73 4.92 5.43 -1.06
C ALA A 73 6.41 5.83 -1.15
N GLY A 74 6.83 6.44 -2.26
CA GLY A 74 8.21 6.87 -2.54
C GLY A 74 9.04 5.85 -3.33
N SER A 75 10.11 6.30 -4.00
CA SER A 75 11.13 5.45 -4.67
C SER A 75 10.59 4.35 -5.62
N GLY A 76 9.44 4.59 -6.26
CA GLY A 76 8.77 3.63 -7.14
C GLY A 76 8.02 2.51 -6.42
N VAL A 77 7.80 2.65 -5.11
CA VAL A 77 6.95 1.79 -4.27
C VAL A 77 5.53 2.36 -4.26
N THR A 78 4.54 1.47 -4.22
CA THR A 78 3.13 1.81 -4.18
C THR A 78 2.45 1.00 -3.09
N ASP A 79 1.63 1.69 -2.30
CA ASP A 79 0.69 1.07 -1.38
C ASP A 79 -0.62 0.80 -2.12
N TYR A 80 -1.15 -0.41 -1.93
CA TYR A 80 -2.37 -0.91 -2.53
C TYR A 80 -3.36 -1.23 -1.41
N ARG A 81 -4.51 -0.57 -1.42
CA ARG A 81 -5.64 -0.92 -0.55
C ARG A 81 -6.70 -1.59 -1.39
N LEU A 82 -6.90 -2.89 -1.19
CA LEU A 82 -7.83 -3.67 -2.01
C LEU A 82 -8.98 -4.21 -1.16
N VAL A 83 -10.18 -4.24 -1.75
CA VAL A 83 -11.31 -5.01 -1.24
C VAL A 83 -11.43 -6.27 -2.09
N LEU A 84 -11.28 -7.41 -1.44
CA LEU A 84 -11.21 -8.73 -2.02
C LEU A 84 -12.50 -9.51 -1.72
N ASN A 85 -12.98 -10.26 -2.71
CA ASN A 85 -13.92 -11.34 -2.46
C ASN A 85 -13.12 -12.63 -2.25
N VAL A 86 -13.25 -13.25 -1.09
CA VAL A 86 -12.45 -14.41 -0.66
C VAL A 86 -13.39 -15.55 -0.32
N ARG A 87 -13.05 -16.75 -0.80
CA ARG A 87 -13.76 -18.00 -0.49
C ARG A 87 -12.99 -18.76 0.57
N ASN A 88 -13.70 -19.25 1.59
CA ASN A 88 -13.21 -20.31 2.45
C ASN A 88 -13.39 -21.64 1.71
N THR A 89 -12.30 -22.31 1.36
CA THR A 89 -12.32 -23.55 0.56
C THR A 89 -12.77 -24.78 1.37
N ALA A 90 -12.77 -24.71 2.71
CA ALA A 90 -13.27 -25.79 3.55
C ALA A 90 -14.81 -25.73 3.72
N THR A 91 -15.38 -24.52 3.84
CA THR A 91 -16.83 -24.33 4.05
C THR A 91 -17.59 -23.94 2.78
N GLY A 92 -16.89 -23.50 1.73
CA GLY A 92 -17.48 -22.94 0.51
C GLY A 92 -18.00 -21.50 0.64
N SER A 93 -18.06 -20.94 1.85
CA SER A 93 -18.59 -19.60 2.09
C SER A 93 -17.69 -18.51 1.51
N THR A 94 -18.28 -17.42 1.04
CA THR A 94 -17.56 -16.23 0.56
C THR A 94 -17.71 -15.06 1.52
N GLY A 95 -16.72 -14.17 1.54
CA GLY A 95 -16.72 -12.97 2.36
C GLY A 95 -15.82 -11.88 1.80
N LEU A 96 -16.12 -10.63 2.12
CA LEU A 96 -15.30 -9.49 1.75
C LEU A 96 -14.19 -9.27 2.76
N TYR A 97 -13.00 -8.98 2.26
CA TYR A 97 -11.82 -8.66 3.06
C TYR A 97 -11.16 -7.40 2.50
N GLN A 98 -10.62 -6.57 3.38
CA GLN A 98 -9.76 -5.47 3.00
C GLN A 98 -8.32 -5.85 3.29
N CYS A 99 -7.43 -5.61 2.34
CA CYS A 99 -5.99 -5.72 2.55
C CYS A 99 -5.25 -4.43 2.21
N VAL A 100 -4.09 -4.25 2.82
CA VAL A 100 -3.11 -3.23 2.47
C VAL A 100 -1.79 -3.92 2.16
N VAL A 101 -1.31 -3.75 0.94
CA VAL A 101 -0.07 -4.34 0.44
C VAL A 101 0.84 -3.22 -0.04
N ARG A 102 2.11 -3.25 0.35
CA ARG A 102 3.14 -2.36 -0.17
C ARG A 102 4.02 -3.13 -1.13
N GLY A 103 4.37 -2.54 -2.25
CA GLY A 103 5.42 -3.09 -3.09
C GLY A 103 5.68 -2.35 -4.37
N LYS A 104 6.65 -2.87 -5.12
CA LYS A 104 7.08 -2.29 -6.40
C LYS A 104 6.64 -3.18 -7.56
N PRO A 105 5.73 -2.72 -8.44
CA PRO A 105 5.37 -3.44 -9.65
C PRO A 105 6.60 -3.85 -10.48
N GLY A 106 6.60 -5.10 -10.98
CA GLY A 106 7.72 -5.63 -11.76
C GLY A 106 8.98 -5.99 -10.95
N SER A 107 8.95 -5.83 -9.63
CA SER A 107 10.04 -6.22 -8.73
C SER A 107 9.88 -7.68 -8.23
N ARG A 108 10.96 -8.22 -7.68
CA ARG A 108 10.99 -9.56 -7.04
C ARG A 108 10.10 -9.59 -5.79
N ALA A 109 9.65 -10.80 -5.44
CA ALA A 109 8.73 -11.06 -4.31
C ALA A 109 9.18 -10.47 -2.97
N THR A 110 10.49 -10.35 -2.73
CA THR A 110 11.08 -9.80 -1.49
C THR A 110 10.84 -8.31 -1.27
N THR A 111 10.18 -7.62 -2.20
CA THR A 111 9.82 -6.20 -2.09
C THR A 111 8.32 -5.98 -1.82
N TRP A 112 7.58 -7.07 -1.60
CA TRP A 112 6.14 -7.04 -1.33
C TRP A 112 5.88 -7.37 0.13
N GLU A 113 5.13 -6.52 0.80
CA GLU A 113 4.81 -6.64 2.22
C GLU A 113 3.30 -6.51 2.44
N LEU A 114 2.72 -7.43 3.22
CA LEU A 114 1.33 -7.35 3.65
C LEU A 114 1.27 -6.56 4.96
N HIS A 115 0.74 -5.34 4.91
CA HIS A 115 0.61 -4.47 6.09
C HIS A 115 -0.68 -4.71 6.87
N GLY A 116 -1.74 -5.18 6.20
CA GLY A 116 -3.01 -5.43 6.85
C GLY A 116 -3.90 -6.36 6.06
N PHE A 117 -4.69 -7.16 6.77
CA PHE A 117 -5.71 -8.03 6.20
C PHE A 117 -6.82 -8.25 7.22
N ALA A 118 -8.02 -7.78 6.94
CA ALA A 118 -9.15 -7.84 7.85
C ALA A 118 -10.45 -8.07 7.09
N GLN A 119 -11.44 -8.66 7.77
CA GLN A 119 -12.78 -8.81 7.19
C GLN A 119 -13.40 -7.43 6.95
N TYR A 120 -13.92 -7.21 5.75
CA TYR A 120 -14.52 -5.95 5.36
C TYR A 120 -16.02 -5.98 5.66
N LYS A 121 -16.43 -5.16 6.63
CA LYS A 121 -17.85 -4.88 6.87
C LYS A 121 -18.18 -3.61 6.11
N GLN A 122 -18.96 -3.74 5.04
CA GLN A 122 -19.50 -2.58 4.35
C GLN A 122 -20.41 -1.82 5.34
N ALA A 123 -20.19 -0.51 5.51
CA ALA A 123 -21.10 0.32 6.30
C ALA A 123 -22.49 0.23 5.66
N ALA A 124 -23.51 -0.04 6.48
CA ALA A 124 -24.89 0.01 6.04
C ALA A 124 -25.19 1.42 5.52
N VAL A 125 -25.76 1.49 4.31
CA VAL A 125 -26.23 2.73 3.69
C VAL A 125 -27.55 3.14 4.34
#